data_AF-A0A316I3V1-F1
#
_entry.id   AF-A0A316I3V1-F1
#
_cell.length_a   1.000
_cell.length_b   1.000
_cell.length_c   1.000
_cell.angle_alpha   90.00
_cell.angle_beta   90.00
_cell.angle_gamma   90.00
#
_symmetry.space_group_name_H-M   'P 1'
#
loop_
_entity.id
_entity.type
_entity.pdbx_description
1 polymer ?
#
loop_
_entity_poly.entity_id
_entity_poly.type
_entity_poly.pdbx_seq_one_letter_code
_entity_poly.pdbx_strand_id
1 'polypeptide(L)'
;MPVHAQRPNVCPMKTLVVLGVLAVVGTTTVVLVNQFGGWNTLMGKAWAITYEVTTEPAADGPVQLRYLENPDRYKKQPPKVVTKAAPLPFTHEVVVNAGEKAEISATPNGDQVLTCRILLDGEKVLASATGARGQKVTCETTTSR
;
A
#
# COMPACT_ATOMS: atom_id res chain seq x y z
N MET A 1 72.43 -40.30 -13.97
CA MET A 1 71.12 -40.14 -14.65
C MET A 1 70.25 -41.32 -14.21
N PRO A 2 69.14 -41.08 -13.49
CA PRO A 2 68.33 -42.10 -12.79
C PRO A 2 67.20 -42.62 -13.73
N VAL A 3 66.35 -43.61 -13.44
CA VAL A 3 65.65 -44.01 -12.22
C VAL A 3 65.31 -45.51 -12.35
N HIS A 4 65.43 -46.28 -11.25
CA HIS A 4 64.81 -47.60 -11.09
C HIS A 4 63.90 -47.60 -9.86
N ALA A 5 62.90 -48.48 -9.94
CA ALA A 5 61.68 -48.61 -9.14
C ALA A 5 61.86 -48.91 -7.64
N GLN A 6 60.82 -48.67 -6.83
CA GLN A 6 60.29 -49.61 -5.80
C GLN A 6 59.02 -49.08 -5.09
N ARG A 7 57.98 -49.94 -4.96
CA ARG A 7 56.88 -49.91 -3.96
C ARG A 7 57.44 -50.44 -2.60
N PRO A 8 56.76 -50.62 -1.43
CA PRO A 8 55.33 -50.48 -1.02
C PRO A 8 55.10 -49.97 0.45
N ASN A 9 53.84 -50.04 0.97
CA ASN A 9 53.33 -50.24 2.37
C ASN A 9 53.97 -49.45 3.56
N VAL A 10 53.29 -48.88 4.58
CA VAL A 10 52.32 -49.40 5.59
C VAL A 10 51.73 -48.20 6.41
N CYS A 11 50.50 -48.34 6.95
CA CYS A 11 49.71 -47.61 7.99
C CYS A 11 50.48 -46.90 9.15
N PRO A 12 49.90 -45.98 10.01
CA PRO A 12 48.52 -45.99 10.55
C PRO A 12 47.81 -44.64 10.89
N MET A 13 46.50 -44.75 11.09
CA MET A 13 45.60 -43.97 11.95
C MET A 13 46.20 -42.82 12.79
N LYS A 14 45.78 -41.57 12.51
CA LYS A 14 45.29 -40.61 13.54
C LYS A 14 44.79 -39.32 12.90
N THR A 15 43.47 -39.13 13.01
CA THR A 15 42.76 -37.88 13.33
C THR A 15 43.63 -36.64 13.43
N LEU A 16 43.32 -35.62 12.63
CA LEU A 16 42.97 -34.30 13.18
C LEU A 16 42.39 -33.40 12.08
N VAL A 17 41.17 -32.98 12.37
CA VAL A 17 40.37 -31.98 11.68
C VAL A 17 41.16 -30.67 11.58
N VAL A 18 41.31 -30.12 10.37
CA VAL A 18 41.54 -28.68 10.20
C VAL A 18 40.66 -28.20 9.05
N LEU A 19 39.39 -27.96 9.39
CA LEU A 19 38.49 -27.10 8.65
C LEU A 19 38.85 -25.66 9.03
N GLY A 20 39.44 -24.91 8.12
CA GLY A 20 39.76 -23.52 8.39
C GLY A 20 40.26 -22.80 7.15
N VAL A 21 39.60 -21.70 6.83
CA VAL A 21 39.97 -20.65 5.85
C VAL A 21 39.49 -20.90 4.41
N LEU A 22 38.23 -20.50 4.12
CA LEU A 22 37.82 -19.95 2.81
C LEU A 22 36.36 -19.40 2.79
N ALA A 23 35.94 -18.59 3.78
CA ALA A 23 34.60 -17.97 3.76
C ALA A 23 34.47 -16.65 4.56
N VAL A 24 35.39 -15.69 4.39
CA VAL A 24 35.36 -14.43 5.17
C VAL A 24 35.43 -13.15 4.30
N VAL A 25 34.99 -13.18 3.04
CA VAL A 25 34.96 -11.94 2.21
C VAL A 25 33.61 -11.67 1.53
N GLY A 26 32.62 -12.57 1.65
CA GLY A 26 31.32 -12.42 0.97
C GLY A 26 30.14 -11.97 1.82
N THR A 27 30.25 -11.91 3.15
CA THR A 27 29.08 -11.84 4.05
C THR A 27 28.89 -10.52 4.78
N THR A 28 29.81 -9.56 4.68
CA THR A 28 29.77 -8.34 5.50
C THR A 28 28.93 -7.19 4.94
N THR A 29 28.49 -7.22 3.68
CA THR A 29 27.72 -6.10 3.11
C THR A 29 26.20 -6.21 3.30
N VAL A 30 25.65 -7.39 3.59
CA VAL A 30 24.18 -7.58 3.67
C VAL A 30 23.61 -7.24 5.06
N VAL A 31 24.43 -7.23 6.11
CA VAL A 31 23.95 -7.07 7.49
C VAL A 31 23.71 -5.61 7.90
N LEU A 32 24.29 -4.63 7.18
CA LEU A 32 24.17 -3.21 7.55
C LEU A 32 22.88 -2.52 7.06
N VAL A 33 22.14 -3.11 6.11
CA VAL A 33 20.90 -2.49 5.61
C VAL A 33 19.71 -2.73 6.56
N ASN A 34 19.79 -3.72 7.43
CA ASN A 34 18.68 -4.07 8.33
C ASN A 34 18.66 -3.25 9.64
N GLN A 35 19.73 -2.51 9.97
CA GLN A 35 19.80 -1.72 11.21
C GLN A 35 19.22 -0.31 11.09
N PHE A 36 19.04 0.19 9.87
CA PHE A 36 18.34 1.44 9.62
C PHE A 36 16.99 1.07 9.04
N GLY A 37 15.89 1.42 9.70
CA GLY A 37 14.53 1.40 9.10
C GLY A 37 14.39 2.37 7.92
N GLY A 38 15.30 2.29 6.94
CA GLY A 38 15.80 3.37 6.11
C GLY A 38 15.24 3.42 4.69
N TRP A 39 14.12 2.74 4.43
CA TRP A 39 13.29 3.00 3.24
C TRP A 39 11.86 3.41 3.61
N ASN A 40 11.31 2.85 4.70
CA ASN A 40 9.95 3.18 5.15
C ASN A 40 9.83 4.55 5.83
N THR A 41 10.93 5.13 6.32
CA THR A 41 10.93 6.43 7.02
C THR A 41 11.03 7.62 6.07
N LEU A 42 11.50 7.40 4.83
CA LEU A 42 11.62 8.44 3.80
C LEU A 42 10.38 8.56 2.92
N MET A 43 9.51 7.56 2.93
CA MET A 43 8.24 7.55 2.20
C MET A 43 7.14 7.89 3.20
N GLY A 44 6.38 8.96 2.94
CA GLY A 44 5.19 9.26 3.74
C GLY A 44 4.30 8.02 3.85
N LYS A 45 3.90 7.64 5.06
CA LYS A 45 2.88 6.59 5.22
C LYS A 45 1.60 7.08 4.55
N ALA A 46 1.03 6.26 3.68
CA ALA A 46 -0.20 6.56 2.96
C ALA A 46 -1.00 5.28 2.75
N TRP A 47 -2.31 5.45 2.56
CA TRP A 47 -3.28 4.37 2.44
C TRP A 47 -3.95 4.40 1.08
N ALA A 48 -4.25 3.22 0.51
CA ALA A 48 -5.13 3.11 -0.64
C ALA A 48 -6.58 3.20 -0.15
N ILE A 49 -7.27 4.27 -0.52
CA ILE A 49 -8.64 4.54 -0.13
C ILE A 49 -9.53 4.40 -1.37
N THR A 50 -10.51 3.51 -1.29
CA THR A 50 -11.53 3.36 -2.32
C THR A 50 -12.76 4.13 -1.93
N TYR A 51 -13.16 5.08 -2.77
CA TYR A 51 -14.44 5.76 -2.64
C TYR A 51 -15.49 5.07 -3.51
N GLU A 52 -16.64 4.78 -2.92
CA GLU A 52 -17.80 4.25 -3.62
C GLU A 52 -19.00 5.18 -3.44
N VAL A 53 -19.78 5.36 -4.51
CA VAL A 53 -21.09 6.01 -4.45
C VAL A 53 -22.08 5.21 -5.29
N THR A 54 -23.22 4.88 -4.70
CA THR A 54 -24.35 4.22 -5.35
C THR A 54 -25.62 5.05 -5.19
N THR A 55 -26.66 4.71 -5.95
CA THR A 55 -27.91 5.47 -6.02
C THR A 55 -29.10 4.55 -6.19
N GLU A 56 -30.21 4.93 -5.55
CA GLU A 56 -31.53 4.33 -5.76
C GLU A 56 -32.61 5.43 -5.87
N PRO A 57 -33.41 5.48 -6.97
CA PRO A 57 -33.25 4.70 -8.20
C PRO A 57 -31.95 5.03 -8.95
N ALA A 58 -31.70 4.34 -10.06
CA ALA A 58 -30.59 4.65 -10.96
C ALA A 58 -30.63 6.13 -11.38
N ALA A 59 -29.48 6.77 -11.48
CA ALA A 59 -29.39 8.16 -11.91
C ALA A 59 -29.51 8.26 -13.44
N ASP A 60 -30.28 9.23 -13.92
CA ASP A 60 -30.48 9.48 -15.36
C ASP A 60 -29.27 10.17 -16.02
N GLY A 61 -28.25 10.54 -15.25
CA GLY A 61 -27.05 11.19 -15.75
C GLY A 61 -25.94 11.34 -14.69
N PRO A 62 -24.78 11.90 -15.07
CA PRO A 62 -23.63 12.04 -14.18
C PRO A 62 -23.93 12.90 -12.96
N VAL A 63 -23.58 12.43 -11.77
CA VAL A 63 -23.73 13.13 -10.49
C VAL A 63 -22.47 13.93 -10.16
N GLN A 64 -22.65 15.10 -9.55
CA GLN A 64 -21.52 15.91 -9.09
C GLN A 64 -20.88 15.27 -7.85
N LEU A 65 -19.61 14.87 -8.00
CA LEU A 65 -18.78 14.33 -6.93
C LEU A 65 -17.74 15.35 -6.48
N ARG A 66 -17.40 15.29 -5.19
CA ARG A 66 -16.25 15.98 -4.59
C ARG A 66 -15.57 15.04 -3.60
N TYR A 67 -14.27 14.80 -3.76
CA TYR A 67 -13.48 13.93 -2.88
C TYR A 67 -12.09 14.47 -2.59
N LEU A 68 -11.44 13.92 -1.56
CA LEU A 68 -10.08 14.26 -1.16
C LEU A 68 -9.08 13.19 -1.61
N GLU A 69 -7.92 13.60 -2.13
CA GLU A 69 -6.82 12.71 -2.50
C GLU A 69 -5.45 13.36 -2.22
N ASN A 70 -4.42 12.54 -2.08
CA ASN A 70 -3.03 12.96 -2.10
C ASN A 70 -2.40 12.52 -3.44
N PRO A 71 -2.09 13.44 -4.38
CA PRO A 71 -1.59 13.07 -5.71
C PRO A 71 -0.19 12.45 -5.68
N ASP A 72 0.58 12.69 -4.61
CA ASP A 72 1.92 12.14 -4.42
C ASP A 72 1.98 11.40 -3.08
N ARG A 73 1.98 10.07 -3.15
CA ARG A 73 2.02 9.17 -1.99
C ARG A 73 3.31 9.29 -1.17
N TYR A 74 4.36 9.88 -1.73
CA TYR A 74 5.66 9.98 -1.09
C TYR A 74 5.86 11.31 -0.36
N LYS A 75 4.95 12.28 -0.59
CA LYS A 75 5.00 13.60 0.04
C LYS A 75 3.92 13.72 1.10
N LYS A 76 4.35 14.07 2.31
CA LYS A 76 3.43 14.50 3.36
C LYS A 76 2.92 15.90 3.05
N GLN A 77 1.73 15.97 2.48
CA GLN A 77 1.03 17.20 2.14
C GLN A 77 -0.46 17.07 2.48
N PRO A 78 -1.18 18.19 2.68
CA PRO A 78 -2.63 18.17 2.85
C PRO A 78 -3.33 17.54 1.65
N PRO A 79 -4.46 16.84 1.84
CA PRO A 79 -5.27 16.33 0.75
C PRO A 79 -5.74 17.45 -0.19
N LYS A 80 -5.73 17.17 -1.48
CA LYS A 80 -6.28 18.00 -2.54
C LYS A 80 -7.77 17.66 -2.72
N VAL A 81 -8.57 18.69 -2.95
CA VAL A 81 -9.97 18.53 -3.36
C VAL A 81 -10.05 18.28 -4.86
N VAL A 82 -10.76 17.22 -5.25
CA VAL A 82 -11.13 16.94 -6.63
C VAL A 82 -12.64 17.03 -6.77
N THR A 83 -13.10 17.74 -7.80
CA THR A 83 -14.52 17.92 -8.12
C THR A 83 -14.74 17.49 -9.57
N LYS A 84 -15.66 16.55 -9.81
CA LYS A 84 -15.99 16.07 -11.16
C LYS A 84 -17.42 15.52 -11.24
N ALA A 85 -18.01 15.57 -12.43
CA ALA A 85 -19.24 14.83 -12.71
C ALA A 85 -18.89 13.40 -13.12
N ALA A 86 -19.60 12.40 -12.60
CA ALA A 86 -19.37 11.00 -12.94
C ALA A 86 -20.68 10.18 -12.94
N PRO A 87 -20.82 9.15 -13.79
CA PRO A 87 -21.96 8.23 -13.72
C PRO A 87 -21.92 7.41 -12.42
N LEU A 88 -23.09 6.92 -12.01
CA LEU A 88 -23.24 6.00 -10.88
C LEU A 88 -23.61 4.58 -11.37
N PRO A 89 -23.15 3.50 -10.72
CA PRO A 89 -22.30 3.49 -9.53
C PRO A 89 -20.87 3.98 -9.82
N PHE A 90 -20.30 4.71 -8.88
CA PHE A 90 -18.94 5.24 -8.96
C PHE A 90 -18.03 4.50 -7.99
N THR A 91 -16.88 4.07 -8.49
CA THR A 91 -15.79 3.50 -7.67
C THR A 91 -14.47 4.12 -8.11
N HIS A 92 -13.67 4.60 -7.16
CA HIS A 92 -12.37 5.18 -7.45
C HIS A 92 -11.40 4.99 -6.29
N GLU A 93 -10.26 4.38 -6.58
CA GLU A 93 -9.15 4.28 -5.64
C GLU A 93 -8.27 5.52 -5.73
N VAL A 94 -7.90 6.06 -4.57
CA VAL A 94 -6.98 7.17 -4.41
C VAL A 94 -5.98 6.86 -3.31
N VAL A 95 -4.93 7.66 -3.22
CA VAL A 95 -4.04 7.63 -2.06
C VAL A 95 -4.44 8.74 -1.09
N VAL A 96 -4.45 8.43 0.21
CA VAL A 96 -4.58 9.43 1.29
C VAL A 96 -3.47 9.22 2.31
N ASN A 97 -2.76 10.28 2.66
CA ASN A 97 -1.68 10.23 3.65
C ASN A 97 -2.20 9.80 5.03
N ALA A 98 -1.36 9.11 5.80
CA ALA A 98 -1.68 8.62 7.14
C ALA A 98 -1.98 9.78 8.11
N GLY A 99 -3.09 9.69 8.85
CA GLY A 99 -3.58 10.73 9.74
C GLY A 99 -4.34 11.87 9.06
N GLU A 100 -4.48 11.84 7.74
CA GLU A 100 -5.26 12.82 6.99
C GLU A 100 -6.73 12.41 6.84
N LYS A 101 -7.56 13.38 6.45
CA LYS A 101 -8.98 13.17 6.18
C LYS A 101 -9.18 12.50 4.81
N ALA A 102 -9.90 11.38 4.80
CA ALA A 102 -10.54 10.84 3.62
C ALA A 102 -12.01 11.29 3.60
N GLU A 103 -12.46 11.84 2.49
CA GLU A 103 -13.82 12.38 2.34
C GLU A 103 -14.28 12.21 0.90
N ILE A 104 -15.52 11.79 0.73
CA ILE A 104 -16.25 11.87 -0.53
C ILE A 104 -17.66 12.40 -0.27
N SER A 105 -18.13 13.23 -1.18
CA SER A 105 -19.50 13.69 -1.20
C SER A 105 -20.08 13.70 -2.61
N ALA A 106 -21.39 13.48 -2.71
CA ALA A 106 -22.13 13.39 -3.95
C ALA A 106 -23.49 14.09 -3.81
N THR A 107 -23.89 14.86 -4.82
CA THR A 107 -25.18 15.55 -4.86
C THR A 107 -26.06 14.95 -5.96
N PRO A 108 -27.23 14.38 -5.65
CA PRO A 108 -28.11 13.78 -6.66
C PRO A 108 -28.66 14.85 -7.62
N ASN A 109 -29.04 14.43 -8.83
CA ASN A 109 -29.60 15.31 -9.86
C ASN A 109 -31.15 15.35 -9.82
N GLY A 110 -31.76 14.65 -8.87
CA GLY A 110 -33.20 14.55 -8.67
C GLY A 110 -33.50 13.86 -7.35
N ASP A 111 -34.61 13.12 -7.28
CA ASP A 111 -35.08 12.45 -6.07
C ASP A 111 -34.36 11.13 -5.76
N GLN A 112 -33.10 10.99 -6.14
CA GLN A 112 -32.33 9.81 -5.80
C GLN A 112 -31.90 9.81 -4.33
N VAL A 113 -31.83 8.61 -3.76
CA VAL A 113 -31.18 8.32 -2.48
C VAL A 113 -29.77 7.85 -2.77
N LEU A 114 -28.77 8.64 -2.37
CA LEU A 114 -27.37 8.27 -2.56
C LEU A 114 -26.81 7.58 -1.32
N THR A 115 -25.98 6.56 -1.54
CA THR A 115 -25.15 5.95 -0.50
C THR A 115 -23.69 6.10 -0.88
N CYS A 116 -22.86 6.53 0.06
CA CYS A 116 -21.40 6.53 -0.10
C CYS A 116 -20.74 5.55 0.86
N ARG A 117 -19.57 5.04 0.45
CA ARG A 117 -18.67 4.24 1.29
C ARG A 117 -17.24 4.68 1.07
N ILE A 118 -16.44 4.59 2.13
CA ILE A 118 -14.98 4.73 2.10
C ILE A 118 -14.40 3.39 2.55
N LEU A 119 -13.56 2.79 1.73
CA LEU A 119 -12.92 1.51 2.02
C LEU A 119 -11.41 1.68 2.07
N LEU A 120 -10.77 0.92 2.94
CA LEU A 120 -9.32 0.71 2.95
C LEU A 120 -8.98 -0.52 2.12
N ASP A 121 -8.04 -0.35 1.19
CA ASP A 121 -7.55 -1.41 0.30
C ASP A 121 -8.68 -2.14 -0.45
N GLY A 122 -9.78 -1.43 -0.74
CA GLY A 122 -10.95 -1.96 -1.46
C GLY A 122 -11.86 -2.91 -0.66
N GLU A 123 -11.51 -3.27 0.57
CA GLU A 123 -12.24 -4.32 1.32
C GLU A 123 -12.84 -3.80 2.64
N LYS A 124 -12.03 -3.12 3.45
CA LYS A 124 -12.43 -2.75 4.81
C LYS A 124 -13.17 -1.42 4.82
N VAL A 125 -14.47 -1.43 5.12
CA VAL A 125 -15.26 -0.21 5.28
C VAL A 125 -14.73 0.63 6.44
N LEU A 126 -14.33 1.86 6.15
CA LEU A 126 -13.92 2.87 7.14
C LEU A 126 -15.04 3.85 7.47
N ALA A 127 -15.92 4.14 6.51
CA ALA A 127 -17.11 4.97 6.68
C ALA A 127 -18.19 4.60 5.67
N SER A 128 -19.45 4.81 6.04
CA SER A 128 -20.61 4.65 5.18
C SER A 128 -21.71 5.60 5.61
N ALA A 129 -22.44 6.17 4.66
CA ALA A 129 -23.59 7.01 4.92
C ALA A 129 -24.60 6.91 3.77
N THR A 130 -25.87 7.03 4.10
CA THR A 130 -26.97 7.11 3.13
C THR A 130 -27.68 8.44 3.34
N GLY A 131 -27.79 9.22 2.27
CA GLY A 131 -28.49 10.50 2.28
C GLY A 131 -30.01 10.32 2.26
N ALA A 132 -30.75 11.34 2.64
CA ALA A 132 -32.18 11.37 2.35
C ALA A 132 -32.43 11.61 0.85
N ARG A 133 -33.67 11.39 0.42
CA ARG A 133 -34.12 11.61 -0.96
C ARG A 133 -33.75 13.02 -1.45
N GLY A 134 -33.08 13.11 -2.59
CA GLY A 134 -32.66 14.39 -3.20
C GLY A 134 -31.64 15.17 -2.41
N GLN A 135 -31.08 14.59 -1.34
CA GLN A 135 -30.08 15.23 -0.50
C GLN A 135 -28.68 14.76 -0.84
N LYS A 136 -27.73 15.67 -0.64
CA LYS A 136 -26.30 15.36 -0.71
C LYS A 136 -25.94 14.30 0.32
N VAL A 137 -25.13 13.32 -0.08
CA VAL A 137 -24.49 12.37 0.84
C VAL A 137 -23.03 12.76 1.04
N THR A 138 -22.51 12.59 2.25
CA THR A 138 -21.09 12.80 2.58
C THR A 138 -20.62 11.69 3.50
N CYS A 139 -19.48 11.09 3.15
CA CYS A 139 -18.76 10.14 3.98
C CYS A 139 -17.42 10.77 4.33
N GLU A 140 -17.01 10.62 5.58
CA GLU A 140 -15.71 11.09 6.05
C GLU A 140 -15.13 10.17 7.11
N THR A 141 -13.80 10.10 7.15
CA THR A 141 -13.03 9.42 8.19
C THR A 141 -11.61 9.97 8.23
N THR A 142 -10.89 9.71 9.31
CA THR A 142 -9.45 10.02 9.41
C THR A 142 -8.67 8.72 9.29
N THR A 143 -7.69 8.68 8.40
CA THR A 143 -6.86 7.50 8.21
C THR A 143 -5.95 7.27 9.42
N SER A 144 -5.58 6.02 9.70
CA SER A 144 -4.66 5.68 10.80
C SER A 144 -3.24 6.23 10.56
N ARG A 145 -2.49 6.49 11.64
CA ARG A 145 -1.10 7.00 11.61
C ARG A 145 -0.02 5.90 11.57
#